data_AF-A0A1B6EKI3-F1
#
_entry.id   AF-A0A1B6EKI3-F1
#
_cell.length_a   1.000
_cell.length_b   1.000
_cell.length_c   1.000
_cell.angle_alpha   90.00
_cell.angle_beta   90.00
_cell.angle_gamma   90.00
#
_symmetry.space_group_name_H-M   'P 1'
#
loop_
_entity.id
_entity.type
_entity.pdbx_description
1 polymer ?
#
loop_
_entity_poly.entity_id
_entity_poly.type
_entity_poly.pdbx_seq_one_letter_code
_entity_poly.pdbx_strand_id
1 'polypeptide(L)'
;EKAAKYNEQLQKTRIAKLEAESGELNCVPHSDFVYECLWDNCDFQFEDVQDLIEHCTGHVHTYYKTTNDPVFQCRWKNCMRVKKNCPPFPTMHRLHRHVKEIHVNKGNGKIVAA
;
A
#
# COMPACT_ATOMS: atom_id res chain seq x y z
N GLU A 1 -34.18 29.65 37.27
CA GLU A 1 -34.64 28.82 36.13
C GLU A 1 -34.05 29.18 34.75
N LYS A 2 -33.74 30.45 34.45
CA LYS A 2 -33.17 30.85 33.13
C LYS A 2 -31.76 30.31 32.83
N ALA A 3 -30.89 30.18 33.84
CA ALA A 3 -29.52 29.69 33.66
C ALA A 3 -29.44 28.21 33.27
N ALA A 4 -30.34 27.37 33.78
CA ALA A 4 -30.39 25.95 33.43
C ALA A 4 -30.79 25.73 31.96
N LYS A 5 -31.79 26.50 31.49
CA LYS A 5 -32.25 26.45 30.09
C LYS A 5 -31.16 26.89 29.11
N TYR A 6 -30.35 27.88 29.48
CA TYR A 6 -29.21 28.34 28.66
C TYR A 6 -28.11 27.27 28.57
N ASN A 7 -27.76 26.63 29.68
CA ASN A 7 -26.74 25.57 29.70
C ASN A 7 -27.18 24.34 28.91
N GLU A 8 -28.46 23.96 29.00
CA GLU A 8 -29.04 22.85 28.23
C GLU A 8 -29.04 23.15 26.71
N GLN A 9 -29.31 24.40 26.33
CA GLN A 9 -29.32 24.83 24.93
C GLN A 9 -27.91 24.87 24.33
N LEU A 10 -26.91 25.28 25.11
CA LEU A 10 -25.48 25.18 24.74
C LEU A 10 -25.06 23.72 24.56
N GLN A 11 -25.49 22.82 25.45
CA GLN A 11 -25.17 21.41 25.37
C GLN A 11 -25.81 20.76 24.13
N LYS A 12 -27.07 21.05 23.84
CA LYS A 12 -27.77 20.60 22.62
C LYS A 12 -27.09 21.07 21.33
N THR A 13 -26.66 22.33 21.30
CA THR A 13 -25.95 22.90 20.14
C THR A 13 -24.56 22.26 19.95
N ARG A 14 -23.86 21.93 21.05
CA ARG A 14 -22.55 21.28 21.00
C ARG A 14 -22.65 19.84 20.49
N ILE A 15 -23.67 19.09 20.93
CA ILE A 15 -23.93 17.73 20.45
C ILE A 15 -24.30 17.74 18.97
N ALA A 16 -25.20 18.63 18.54
CA ALA A 16 -25.57 18.76 17.12
C ALA A 16 -24.39 19.14 16.22
N LYS A 17 -23.43 19.94 16.70
CA LYS A 17 -22.19 20.23 15.96
C LYS A 17 -21.26 19.02 15.86
N LEU A 18 -21.09 18.27 16.95
CA LEU A 18 -20.28 17.03 16.95
C LEU A 18 -20.91 15.92 16.10
N GLU A 19 -22.24 15.86 16.02
CA GLU A 19 -22.98 14.95 15.13
C GLU A 19 -22.94 15.39 13.67
N ALA A 20 -22.90 16.70 13.40
CA ALA A 20 -22.69 17.21 12.03
C ALA A 20 -21.25 17.00 11.56
N GLU A 21 -20.26 17.12 12.44
CA GLU A 21 -18.84 16.83 12.14
C GLU A 21 -18.56 15.31 12.05
N SER A 22 -19.36 14.45 12.69
CA SER A 22 -19.25 12.99 12.58
C SER A 22 -20.13 12.37 11.47
N GLY A 23 -21.12 13.12 10.97
CA GLY A 23 -21.94 12.78 9.80
C GLY A 23 -21.19 12.88 8.49
N GLU A 24 -20.04 13.56 8.47
CA GLU A 24 -18.97 13.30 7.51
C GLU A 24 -18.21 12.04 7.97
N LEU A 25 -18.88 10.89 7.93
CA LEU A 25 -18.19 9.68 7.50
C LEU A 25 -17.74 10.00 6.08
N ASN A 26 -16.61 10.70 5.99
CA ASN A 26 -15.77 10.70 4.82
C ASN A 26 -15.63 9.22 4.50
N CYS A 27 -16.39 8.75 3.52
CA CYS A 27 -15.79 7.86 2.55
C CYS A 27 -14.57 8.65 2.09
N VAL A 28 -13.46 8.43 2.79
CA VAL A 28 -12.12 8.69 2.25
C VAL A 28 -12.27 8.22 0.82
N PRO A 29 -12.05 9.07 -0.21
CA PRO A 29 -12.15 8.62 -1.58
C PRO A 29 -11.30 7.37 -1.64
N HIS A 30 -11.98 6.22 -1.67
CA HIS A 30 -11.34 4.93 -1.64
C HIS A 30 -10.53 5.00 -2.91
N SER A 31 -9.21 5.01 -2.79
CA SER A 31 -8.37 5.16 -3.96
C SER A 31 -8.86 4.10 -4.93
N ASP A 32 -9.38 4.49 -6.10
CA ASP A 32 -9.93 3.56 -7.13
C ASP A 32 -8.81 2.66 -7.71
N PHE A 33 -7.70 2.55 -7.00
CA PHE A 33 -6.43 2.02 -7.38
C PHE A 33 -6.10 0.92 -6.40
N VAL A 34 -6.22 -0.31 -6.88
CA VAL A 34 -5.74 -1.48 -6.18
C VAL A 34 -4.33 -1.82 -6.69
N TYR A 35 -3.39 -1.99 -5.79
CA TYR A 35 -2.01 -2.32 -6.06
C TYR A 35 -1.78 -3.82 -5.82
N GLU A 36 -1.58 -4.57 -6.90
CA GLU A 36 -1.37 -6.03 -6.87
C GLU A 36 0.13 -6.36 -6.72
N CYS A 37 0.47 -7.16 -5.70
CA CYS A 37 1.77 -7.78 -5.61
C CYS A 37 1.85 -8.94 -6.61
N LEU A 38 2.92 -9.01 -7.39
CA LEU A 38 3.14 -10.11 -8.34
C LEU A 38 4.51 -10.77 -8.14
N TRP A 39 5.03 -10.70 -6.92
CA TRP A 39 6.28 -11.34 -6.54
C TRP A 39 6.05 -12.83 -6.28
N ASP A 40 6.73 -13.72 -7.02
CA ASP A 40 6.76 -15.17 -6.76
C ASP A 40 5.38 -15.84 -6.58
N ASN A 41 4.40 -15.43 -7.40
CA ASN A 41 3.00 -15.86 -7.37
C ASN A 41 2.18 -15.34 -6.18
N CYS A 42 2.64 -14.31 -5.47
CA CYS A 42 1.78 -13.54 -4.60
C CYS A 42 0.61 -12.93 -5.41
N ASP A 43 -0.56 -12.88 -4.79
CA ASP A 43 -1.83 -12.37 -5.31
C ASP A 43 -2.47 -11.32 -4.39
N PHE A 44 -1.70 -10.86 -3.39
CA PHE A 44 -2.14 -9.85 -2.43
C PHE A 44 -2.35 -8.50 -3.10
N GLN A 45 -3.36 -7.79 -2.63
CA GLN A 45 -3.82 -6.53 -3.16
C GLN A 45 -3.90 -5.50 -2.03
N PHE A 46 -3.52 -4.26 -2.34
CA PHE A 46 -3.43 -3.17 -1.37
C PHE A 46 -4.06 -1.91 -1.95
N GLU A 47 -4.61 -1.06 -1.10
CA GLU A 47 -5.18 0.24 -1.50
C GLU A 47 -4.12 1.35 -1.42
N ASP A 48 -3.05 1.11 -0.67
CA ASP A 48 -1.91 2.01 -0.55
C ASP A 48 -0.65 1.42 -1.21
N VAL A 49 0.01 2.23 -2.02
CA VAL A 49 1.29 1.90 -2.65
C VAL A 49 2.39 1.65 -1.62
N GLN A 50 2.36 2.35 -0.49
CA GLN A 50 3.32 2.23 0.60
C GLN A 50 3.21 0.88 1.30
N ASP A 51 1.98 0.36 1.46
CA ASP A 51 1.72 -0.97 2.00
C ASP A 51 2.24 -2.05 1.04
N LEU A 52 2.00 -1.89 -0.27
CA LEU A 52 2.57 -2.81 -1.27
C LEU A 52 4.10 -2.79 -1.23
N ILE A 53 4.74 -1.62 -1.10
CA ILE A 53 6.20 -1.50 -1.01
C ILE A 53 6.71 -2.28 0.21
N GLU A 54 6.12 -2.07 1.37
CA GLU A 54 6.52 -2.75 2.60
C GLU A 54 6.37 -4.27 2.45
N HIS A 55 5.22 -4.73 1.98
CA HIS A 55 4.93 -6.13 1.71
C HIS A 55 5.96 -6.76 0.75
N CYS A 56 6.27 -6.08 -0.36
CA CYS A 56 7.27 -6.54 -1.32
C CYS A 56 8.67 -6.63 -0.71
N THR A 57 9.06 -5.67 0.15
CA THR A 57 10.36 -5.73 0.83
C THR A 57 10.45 -6.92 1.78
N GLY A 58 9.36 -7.25 2.47
CA GLY A 58 9.25 -8.45 3.30
C GLY A 58 9.46 -9.74 2.51
N HIS A 59 8.85 -9.84 1.32
CA HIS A 59 9.00 -10.98 0.43
C HIS A 59 10.44 -11.19 -0.04
N VAL A 60 11.08 -10.14 -0.56
CA VAL A 60 12.47 -10.20 -1.02
C VAL A 60 13.38 -10.66 0.13
N HIS A 61 13.26 -10.03 1.30
CA HIS A 61 14.11 -10.37 2.43
C HIS A 61 13.90 -11.81 2.92
N THR A 62 12.64 -12.24 3.07
CA THR A 62 12.29 -13.59 3.54
C THR A 62 12.73 -14.67 2.56
N TYR A 63 12.53 -14.44 1.27
CA TYR A 63 12.92 -15.39 0.23
C TYR A 63 14.43 -15.64 0.23
N TYR A 64 15.25 -14.58 0.18
CA TYR A 64 16.71 -14.72 0.13
C TYR A 64 17.30 -15.19 1.45
N LYS A 65 16.68 -14.85 2.59
CA LYS A 65 17.08 -15.40 3.89
C LYS A 65 16.79 -16.89 4.02
N THR A 66 15.68 -17.37 3.48
CA THR A 66 15.27 -18.78 3.55
C THR A 66 16.00 -19.65 2.55
N THR A 67 16.17 -19.17 1.31
CA THR A 67 16.84 -19.92 0.23
C THR A 67 18.36 -19.88 0.34
N ASN A 68 18.91 -18.87 1.02
CA ASN A 68 20.35 -18.58 1.08
C ASN A 68 20.98 -18.48 -0.33
N ASP A 69 20.21 -18.02 -1.31
CA ASP A 69 20.66 -17.87 -2.68
C ASP A 69 21.60 -16.64 -2.79
N PRO A 70 22.86 -16.82 -3.23
CA PRO A 70 23.79 -15.71 -3.41
C PRO A 70 23.44 -14.83 -4.63
N VAL A 71 22.45 -15.23 -5.45
CA VAL A 71 22.09 -14.57 -6.70
C VAL A 71 20.81 -13.75 -6.53
N PHE A 72 20.95 -12.44 -6.34
CA PHE A 72 19.79 -11.54 -6.20
C PHE A 72 19.09 -11.27 -7.54
N GLN A 73 18.25 -12.20 -7.98
CA GLN A 73 17.42 -12.06 -9.18
C GLN A 73 16.03 -11.50 -8.85
N CYS A 74 15.46 -10.71 -9.76
CA CYS A 74 14.05 -10.32 -9.61
C CYS A 74 13.14 -11.53 -9.82
N ARG A 75 12.09 -11.68 -9.02
CA ARG A 75 11.08 -12.74 -9.15
C ARG A 75 9.68 -12.18 -9.43
N TRP A 76 9.61 -10.91 -9.78
CA TRP A 76 8.36 -10.29 -10.19
C TRP A 76 7.86 -10.91 -11.51
N LYS A 77 6.56 -11.20 -11.56
CA LYS A 77 5.91 -11.77 -12.74
C LYS A 77 6.18 -10.91 -13.97
N ASN A 78 6.63 -11.53 -15.05
CA ASN A 78 6.94 -10.86 -16.31
C ASN A 78 8.01 -9.75 -16.20
N CYS A 79 8.92 -9.81 -15.21
CA CYS A 79 10.02 -8.86 -15.13
C CYS A 79 10.88 -8.90 -16.41
N MET A 80 11.00 -7.75 -17.09
CA MET A 80 11.75 -7.65 -18.34
C MET A 80 13.22 -8.07 -18.20
N ARG A 81 13.85 -7.79 -17.05
CA ARG A 81 15.24 -8.17 -16.78
C ARG A 81 15.40 -9.69 -16.74
N VAL A 82 14.44 -10.38 -16.11
CA VAL A 82 14.43 -11.84 -16.04
C VAL A 82 14.17 -12.43 -17.41
N LYS A 83 13.18 -11.90 -18.15
CA LYS A 83 12.86 -12.36 -19.51
C LYS A 83 14.03 -12.20 -20.49
N LYS A 84 14.84 -11.16 -20.34
CA LYS A 84 16.05 -10.91 -21.15
C LYS A 84 17.30 -11.58 -20.57
N ASN A 85 17.16 -12.41 -19.54
CA ASN A 85 18.26 -13.08 -18.84
C ASN A 85 19.40 -12.12 -18.45
N CYS A 86 19.03 -10.90 -18.05
CA CYS A 86 19.98 -9.89 -17.62
C CYS A 86 20.71 -10.35 -16.35
N PRO A 87 21.95 -9.88 -16.13
CA PRO A 87 22.71 -10.25 -14.96
C PRO A 87 21.96 -9.88 -13.67
N PRO A 88 22.10 -10.73 -12.63
CA PRO A 88 21.48 -10.55 -11.32
C PRO A 88 22.02 -9.29 -10.64
N PHE A 89 21.31 -8.82 -9.63
CA PHE A 89 21.75 -7.67 -8.86
C PHE A 89 22.91 -8.08 -7.93
N PRO A 90 23.88 -7.18 -7.70
CA PRO A 90 25.02 -7.47 -6.82
C PRO A 90 24.64 -7.39 -5.34
N THR A 91 23.55 -6.69 -5.00
CA THR A 91 23.11 -6.50 -3.62
C THR A 91 21.58 -6.55 -3.52
N MET A 92 21.09 -7.01 -2.37
CA MET A 92 19.67 -7.03 -2.05
C MET A 92 19.04 -5.63 -2.11
N HIS A 93 19.76 -4.59 -1.68
CA HIS A 93 19.29 -3.20 -1.77
C HIS A 93 19.00 -2.75 -3.20
N ARG A 94 19.84 -3.14 -4.17
CA ARG A 94 19.60 -2.83 -5.59
C ARG A 94 18.36 -3.54 -6.13
N LEU A 95 18.11 -4.77 -5.69
CA LEU A 95 16.91 -5.51 -6.02
C LEU A 95 15.65 -4.85 -5.42
N HIS A 96 15.67 -4.46 -4.14
CA HIS A 96 14.55 -3.74 -3.52
C HIS A 96 14.20 -2.46 -4.27
N ARG A 97 15.21 -1.64 -4.60
CA ARG A 97 15.00 -0.42 -5.37
C ARG A 97 14.42 -0.72 -6.75
N HIS A 98 14.91 -1.76 -7.42
CA HIS A 98 14.36 -2.19 -8.70
C HIS A 98 12.88 -2.56 -8.60
N VAL A 99 12.49 -3.36 -7.60
CA VAL A 99 11.09 -3.74 -7.39
C VAL A 99 10.23 -2.51 -7.12
N LYS A 100 10.64 -1.65 -6.17
CA LYS A 100 9.92 -0.41 -5.86
C LYS A 100 9.77 0.49 -7.09
N GLU A 101 10.86 0.83 -7.77
CA GLU A 101 10.81 1.82 -8.84
C GLU A 101 10.18 1.29 -10.13
N ILE A 102 10.42 0.01 -10.48
CA ILE A 102 9.99 -0.54 -11.77
C ILE A 102 8.64 -1.24 -11.68
N HIS A 103 8.38 -1.97 -10.60
CA HIS A 103 7.19 -2.81 -10.47
C HIS A 103 6.09 -2.17 -9.62
N VAL A 104 6.46 -1.35 -8.63
CA VAL A 104 5.46 -0.68 -7.78
C VAL A 104 5.14 0.73 -8.30
N ASN A 105 6.16 1.58 -8.47
CA ASN A 105 5.97 2.99 -8.87
C ASN A 105 5.74 3.20 -10.38
N LYS A 106 6.52 2.52 -11.25
CA LYS A 106 6.46 2.77 -12.71
C LYS A 106 5.58 1.79 -13.49
N GLY A 107 5.23 0.62 -12.94
CA GLY A 107 4.67 -0.43 -13.78
C GLY A 107 3.91 -1.53 -13.05
N ASN A 108 2.58 -1.43 -13.10
CA ASN A 108 1.57 -2.46 -12.85
C ASN A 108 1.06 -2.65 -11.41
N GLY A 109 0.92 -1.59 -10.62
CA GLY A 109 -0.33 -1.49 -9.86
C GLY A 109 -1.44 -1.39 -10.90
N LYS A 110 -2.11 -2.51 -11.21
CA LYS A 110 -3.30 -2.43 -12.08
C LYS A 110 -4.28 -1.56 -11.34
N ILE A 111 -4.35 -0.30 -11.73
CA ILE A 111 -5.47 0.58 -11.42
C ILE A 111 -6.70 -0.12 -12.00
N VAL A 112 -7.36 -0.92 -11.17
CA VAL A 112 -8.67 -1.49 -11.44
C VAL A 112 -9.63 -0.49 -10.84
N ALA A 113 -10.19 0.38 -11.68
CA ALA A 113 -11.38 1.12 -11.30
C ALA A 113 -12.43 0.08 -10.86
N ALA A 114 -12.93 0.23 -9.63
CA ALA A 114 -13.94 -0.66 -9.05
C ALA A 114 -15.22 -0.72 -9.92
#